data_AF-A0AAP5BJB6-F1
#
_entry.id   AF-A0AAP5BJB6-F1
#
_cell.length_a   1.000
_cell.length_b   1.000
_cell.length_c   1.000
_cell.angle_alpha   90.00
_cell.angle_beta   90.00
_cell.angle_gamma   90.00
#
_symmetry.space_group_name_H-M   'P 1'
#
loop_
_entity.id
_entity.type
_entity.pdbx_description
1 polymer ?
#
loop_
_entity_poly.entity_id
_entity_poly.type
_entity_poly.pdbx_seq_one_letter_code
_entity_poly.pdbx_strand_id
1 'polypeptide(L)' 'MAPTAPNFNIVPAVLLELKGQNGLIKARRPAALLFSVVNIILSYLSVFRF' A
#
# COMPACT_ATOMS: atom_id res chain seq x y z
N MET A 1 -30.03 6.14 -11.32
CA MET A 1 -28.93 5.52 -10.55
C MET A 1 -27.65 6.22 -10.96
N ALA A 2 -27.05 7.03 -10.08
CA ALA A 2 -25.72 7.56 -10.34
C ALA A 2 -24.73 6.38 -10.28
N PRO A 3 -23.84 6.22 -11.27
CA PRO A 3 -22.83 5.18 -11.19
C PRO A 3 -21.95 5.51 -9.99
N THR A 4 -21.85 4.57 -9.05
CA THR A 4 -21.02 4.70 -7.86
C THR A 4 -19.64 5.20 -8.26
N ALA A 5 -19.18 6.31 -7.66
CA ALA A 5 -17.87 6.87 -7.96
C ALA A 5 -16.80 5.77 -7.87
N PRO A 6 -15.92 5.61 -8.89
CA PRO A 6 -14.91 4.57 -8.87
C PRO A 6 -14.05 4.70 -7.61
N ASN A 7 -13.96 3.63 -6.82
CA ASN A 7 -13.08 3.59 -5.66
C ASN A 7 -11.62 3.85 -6.12
N PHE A 8 -10.84 4.62 -5.36
CA PHE A 8 -9.45 4.96 -5.72
C PHE A 8 -8.52 3.74 -5.89
N ASN A 9 -8.92 2.53 -5.48
CA ASN A 9 -8.20 1.29 -5.83
C ASN A 9 -8.50 0.79 -7.26
N ILE A 10 -9.67 1.11 -7.82
CA ILE A 10 -10.09 0.69 -9.18
C ILE A 10 -9.49 1.65 -10.23
N VAL A 11 -9.42 2.94 -9.91
CA VAL A 11 -8.88 4.00 -10.77
C VAL A 11 -7.49 3.65 -11.36
N PRO A 12 -6.48 3.25 -10.56
CA PRO A 12 -5.17 2.87 -11.09
C PRO A 12 -5.17 1.51 -11.79
N ALA A 13 -6.05 0.56 -11.41
CA ALA A 13 -6.14 -0.75 -12.06
C ALA A 13 -6.67 -0.63 -13.50
N VAL A 14 -7.63 0.27 -13.71
CA VAL A 14 -8.16 0.63 -15.03
C VAL A 14 -7.15 1.45 -15.83
N LEU A 15 -6.42 2.38 -15.17
CA LEU A 15 -5.44 3.25 -15.84
C LEU A 15 -4.17 2.51 -16.30
N LEU A 16 -3.73 1.47 -15.58
CA LEU A 16 -2.57 0.65 -15.94
C LEU A 16 -2.91 -0.65 -16.70
N GLU A 17 -4.17 -0.84 -17.13
CA GLU A 17 -4.68 -2.07 -17.76
C GLU A 17 -4.18 -3.36 -17.07
N LEU A 18 -4.08 -3.33 -15.73
CA LEU A 18 -3.43 -4.41 -14.99
C LEU A 18 -4.29 -5.67 -15.07
N LYS A 19 -3.76 -6.69 -15.75
CA LYS A 19 -4.34 -8.03 -15.86
C LYS A 19 -4.34 -8.72 -14.49
N GLY A 20 -5.31 -8.37 -13.64
CA GLY A 20 -5.58 -9.03 -12.37
C GLY A 20 -5.79 -8.06 -11.20
N GLN A 21 -6.90 -8.25 -10.48
CA GLN A 21 -7.30 -7.52 -9.27
C GLN A 21 -6.19 -7.40 -8.20
N ASN A 22 -5.23 -8.33 -8.16
CA ASN A 22 -4.15 -8.36 -7.18
C ASN A 22 -2.90 -7.54 -7.57
N GLY A 23 -2.86 -6.91 -8.75
CA GLY A 23 -1.74 -6.07 -9.18
C GLY A 23 -1.49 -4.90 -8.22
N LEU A 24 -2.57 -4.28 -7.74
CA LEU A 24 -2.51 -3.20 -6.76
C LEU A 24 -1.99 -3.66 -5.39
N ILE A 25 -2.40 -4.85 -4.97
CA ILE A 25 -1.97 -5.44 -3.70
C ILE A 25 -0.48 -5.78 -3.77
N LYS A 26 -0.01 -6.29 -4.91
CA LYS A 26 1.44 -6.50 -5.15
C LYS A 26 2.22 -5.20 -5.13
N ALA A 27 1.71 -4.12 -5.73
CA ALA A 27 2.38 -2.82 -5.75
C ALA A 27 2.41 -2.14 -4.36
N ARG A 28 1.38 -2.33 -3.53
CA ARG A 28 1.29 -1.71 -2.20
C ARG A 28 2.04 -2.48 -1.11
N ARG A 29 2.16 -3.80 -1.25
CA ARG A 29 2.90 -4.67 -0.31
C ARG A 29 4.33 -4.18 0.02
N PRO A 30 5.20 -3.83 -0.94
CA PRO A 30 6.56 -3.39 -0.62
C PRO A 30 6.57 -2.08 0.19
N ALA A 31 5.70 -1.12 -0.15
CA ALA A 31 5.61 0.13 0.60
C ALA A 31 5.15 -0.08 2.05
N ALA A 32 4.16 -0.96 2.26
CA ALA A 32 3.68 -1.30 3.60
C ALA A 32 4.75 -2.02 4.43
N LEU A 33 5.50 -2.95 3.82
CA LEU A 33 6.59 -3.66 4.48
C LEU A 33 7.70 -2.68 4.91
N LEU A 34 8.08 -1.77 4.03
CA LEU A 34 9.14 -0.80 4.28
C LEU A 34 8.77 0.12 5.45
N PHE A 35 7.53 0.63 5.47
CA PHE A 35 7.06 1.47 6.58
C PHE A 35 7.01 0.70 7.92
N SER A 36 6.62 -0.57 7.89
CA SER A 36 6.59 -1.43 9.08
C SER A 36 8.00 -1.68 9.64
N VAL A 37 8.97 -1.98 8.77
CA VAL A 37 10.37 -2.20 9.17
C VAL A 37 10.97 -0.93 9.77
N VAL A 38 10.76 0.23 9.14
CA VAL A 38 11.25 1.51 9.67
C VAL A 38 10.66 1.81 11.05
N ASN A 39 9.36 1.57 11.25
CA ASN A 39 8.73 1.76 12.57
C ASN A 39 9.33 0.83 13.64
N ILE A 40 9.59 -0.43 13.31
CA ILE A 40 10.20 -1.38 14.25
C ILE A 40 11.62 -0.94 14.62
N ILE A 41 12.42 -0.54 13.64
CA ILE A 41 13.79 -0.04 13.86
C ILE A 41 13.77 1.22 14.71
N LEU A 42 12.87 2.16 14.42
CA LEU A 42 12.76 3.41 15.17
C LEU A 42 12.37 3.15 16.63
N SER A 43 11.38 2.29 16.87
CA SER A 43 11.00 1.88 18.23
C SER A 43 12.13 1.16 18.94
N TYR A 44 12.85 0.26 18.27
CA TYR A 44 14.00 -0.45 18.85
C TYR A 44 15.12 0.52 19.25
N LEU A 45 15.47 1.45 18.35
CA LEU A 45 16.45 2.47 18.65
C LEU A 45 15.97 3.38 19.80
N SER A 46 14.73 3.85 19.77
CA SER A 46 14.23 4.77 20.78
C SER A 46 14.09 4.15 22.18
N VAL A 47 13.78 2.85 22.27
CA VAL A 47 13.56 2.15 23.55
C VAL A 47 14.84 1.57 24.13
N PHE A 48 15.76 1.07 23.29
CA PHE A 48 16.96 0.36 23.76
C PHE A 48 18.26 1.15 23.63
N ARG A 49 18.29 2.28 22.89
CA ARG A 49 19.49 3.13 22.73
C ARG A 49 19.50 4.35 23.65
N PHE A 50 18.33 4.78 24.14
CA PHE A 50 18.14 5.85 25.11
C PHE A 50 18.12 5.27 26.53
#